data_AF-A0A0C1R6C5-F1
#
_entry.id   AF-A0A0C1R6C5-F1
#
_cell.length_a   1.000
_cell.length_b   1.000
_cell.length_c   1.000
_cell.angle_alpha   90.00
_cell.angle_beta   90.00
_cell.angle_gamma   90.00
#
_symmetry.space_group_name_H-M   'P 1'
#
loop_
_entity.id
_entity.type
_entity.pdbx_description
1 polymer ?
#
loop_
_entity_poly.entity_id
_entity_poly.type
_entity_poly.pdbx_seq_one_letter_code
_entity_poly.pdbx_strand_id
1 'polypeptide(L)'
;MSKKSDLLEQNIADLVCNYNTIPSTIPSWMKELGIVAASEIISSRRIGAENKNNKTDVLITLKNSVNIKISAKLSSADYFGNWYGHVRFLQEFGSDTFNKLTKDATDWANWWITQTDAPFVGVSICFGKRSGNTARKFLDIFSPEDILSIVKGFESDDSDATANCMYISSKSPTSLGELLNNLLPITLETIEQVVGEFMIAYRPINPITEGTNRGKNVYTQFVPYNKLDNPIKIISPKEIETLGEFKVVEPNRLNHNHILDKLESEYNILIPRKK
;
A
#
# COMPACT_ATOMS: atom_id res chain seq x y z
N MET A 1 0.93 -10.56 -8.67
CA MET A 1 2.36 -10.37 -8.33
C MET A 1 3.14 -10.26 -9.65
N SER A 2 4.29 -9.58 -9.70
CA SER A 2 5.05 -9.45 -10.96
C SER A 2 6.03 -10.60 -11.10
N LYS A 3 6.28 -11.08 -12.33
CA LYS A 3 7.26 -12.17 -12.59
C LYS A 3 8.64 -11.91 -11.96
N LYS A 4 9.04 -10.65 -11.80
CA LYS A 4 10.31 -10.28 -11.19
C LYS A 4 10.30 -10.41 -9.66
N SER A 5 9.17 -10.17 -9.00
CA SER A 5 9.03 -10.40 -7.55
C SER A 5 9.09 -11.89 -7.26
N ASP A 6 8.30 -12.67 -7.99
CA ASP A 6 8.25 -14.13 -7.85
C ASP A 6 9.64 -14.75 -8.06
N LEU A 7 10.40 -14.23 -9.05
CA LEU A 7 11.77 -14.67 -9.31
C LEU A 7 12.73 -14.27 -8.20
N LEU A 8 12.61 -13.08 -7.61
CA LEU A 8 13.43 -12.66 -6.48
C LEU A 8 13.22 -13.61 -5.29
N GLU A 9 11.95 -13.86 -4.94
CA GLU A 9 11.56 -14.74 -3.84
C GLU A 9 12.06 -16.17 -4.06
N GLN A 10 11.89 -16.68 -5.29
CA GLN A 10 12.38 -18.00 -5.68
C GLN A 10 13.91 -18.10 -5.57
N ASN A 11 14.63 -17.10 -6.09
CA ASN A 11 16.10 -17.10 -6.05
C ASN A 11 16.64 -17.05 -4.62
N ILE A 12 15.97 -16.31 -3.71
CA ILE A 12 16.33 -16.31 -2.29
C ILE A 12 16.12 -17.72 -1.72
N ALA A 13 14.96 -18.33 -1.96
CA ALA A 13 14.64 -19.65 -1.44
C ALA A 13 15.64 -20.71 -1.92
N ASP A 14 15.90 -20.76 -3.23
CA ASP A 14 16.80 -21.72 -3.88
C ASP A 14 18.27 -21.52 -3.48
N LEU A 15 18.70 -20.26 -3.29
CA LEU A 15 20.06 -19.97 -2.84
C LEU A 15 20.34 -20.67 -1.50
N VAL A 16 19.43 -20.55 -0.53
CA VAL A 16 19.60 -21.10 0.82
C VAL A 16 19.61 -22.63 0.81
N CYS A 17 18.89 -23.27 -0.11
CA CYS A 17 18.91 -24.74 -0.27
C CYS A 17 20.29 -25.32 -0.62
N ASN A 18 21.24 -24.50 -1.07
CA ASN A 18 22.61 -24.94 -1.36
C ASN A 18 23.51 -25.02 -0.10
N TYR A 19 22.96 -24.73 1.08
CA TYR A 19 23.70 -24.68 2.33
C TYR A 19 23.05 -25.57 3.39
N ASN A 20 23.89 -26.22 4.20
CA ASN A 20 23.42 -27.07 5.31
C ASN A 20 23.24 -26.28 6.61
N THR A 21 23.94 -25.14 6.76
CA THR A 21 23.94 -24.32 7.98
C THR A 21 23.99 -22.85 7.63
N ILE A 22 23.42 -21.99 8.47
CA ILE A 22 23.71 -20.55 8.41
C ILE A 22 25.15 -20.26 8.87
N PRO A 23 25.76 -19.12 8.49
CA PRO A 23 27.11 -18.77 8.90
C PRO A 23 27.28 -18.71 10.42
N SER A 24 28.51 -18.93 10.90
CA SER A 24 28.89 -18.76 12.32
C SER A 24 28.89 -17.30 12.76
N THR A 25 29.03 -16.37 11.82
CA THR A 25 28.92 -14.92 12.04
C THR A 25 27.64 -14.41 11.40
N ILE A 26 26.72 -13.94 12.24
CA ILE A 26 25.46 -13.31 11.83
C ILE A 26 25.31 -11.93 12.48
N PRO A 27 24.54 -11.00 11.88
CA PRO A 27 24.19 -9.70 12.48
C PRO A 27 23.70 -9.80 13.93
N SER A 28 23.99 -8.78 14.75
CA SER A 28 23.60 -8.75 16.17
C SER A 28 22.09 -8.83 16.37
N TRP A 29 21.32 -8.09 15.57
CA TRP A 29 19.86 -8.08 15.64
C TRP A 29 19.26 -9.48 15.42
N MET A 30 19.89 -10.34 14.61
CA MET A 30 19.42 -11.71 14.42
C MET A 30 19.58 -12.53 15.70
N LYS A 31 20.69 -12.36 16.41
CA LYS A 31 20.94 -13.02 17.70
C LYS A 31 19.97 -12.53 18.76
N GLU A 32 19.68 -11.23 18.78
CA GLU A 32 18.71 -10.60 19.69
C GLU A 32 17.29 -11.14 19.46
N LEU A 33 16.93 -11.48 18.22
CA LEU A 33 15.69 -12.19 17.89
C LEU A 33 15.69 -13.68 18.27
N GLY A 34 16.81 -14.23 18.77
CA GLY A 34 16.93 -15.64 19.14
C GLY A 34 17.37 -16.56 17.98
N ILE A 35 17.90 -16.01 16.89
CA ILE A 35 18.49 -16.83 15.82
C ILE A 35 19.89 -17.28 16.24
N VAL A 36 20.11 -18.60 16.21
CA VAL A 36 21.36 -19.21 16.67
C VAL A 36 22.31 -19.39 15.47
N ALA A 37 23.48 -18.77 15.51
CA ALA A 37 24.48 -18.90 14.46
C ALA A 37 24.92 -20.36 14.25
N ALA A 38 25.40 -20.72 13.06
CA ALA A 38 25.74 -22.10 12.67
C ALA A 38 24.59 -23.14 12.78
N SER A 39 23.35 -22.71 13.00
CA SER A 39 22.19 -23.62 13.02
C SER A 39 22.01 -24.33 11.68
N GLU A 40 21.62 -25.59 11.77
CA GLU A 40 21.25 -26.42 10.63
C GLU A 40 20.02 -25.84 9.93
N ILE A 41 20.10 -25.72 8.61
CA ILE A 41 18.98 -25.33 7.75
C ILE A 41 18.17 -26.59 7.47
N ILE A 42 16.94 -26.64 7.97
CA ILE A 42 16.01 -27.75 7.74
C ILE A 42 15.35 -27.61 6.37
N SER A 43 14.93 -26.39 6.02
CA SER A 43 14.30 -26.09 4.74
C SER A 43 14.31 -24.61 4.42
N SER A 44 14.22 -24.27 3.14
CA SER A 44 13.97 -22.93 2.64
C SER A 44 12.91 -22.99 1.55
N ARG A 45 11.83 -22.22 1.67
CA ARG A 45 10.72 -22.24 0.70
C ARG A 45 10.03 -20.89 0.57
N ARG A 46 9.48 -20.63 -0.63
CA ARG A 46 8.55 -19.52 -0.85
C ARG A 46 7.17 -19.89 -0.29
N ILE A 47 6.58 -18.99 0.49
CA ILE A 47 5.24 -19.17 1.08
C ILE A 47 4.29 -17.99 0.83
N GLY A 48 4.78 -16.87 0.31
CA GLY A 48 3.98 -15.64 0.12
C GLY A 48 2.76 -15.79 -0.81
N ALA A 49 2.78 -16.77 -1.71
CA ALA A 49 1.65 -17.05 -2.60
C ALA A 49 0.57 -17.98 -2.01
N GLU A 50 0.85 -18.63 -0.87
CA GLU A 50 -0.06 -19.64 -0.27
C GLU A 50 -1.27 -18.96 0.40
N ASN A 51 -1.09 -17.75 0.94
CA ASN A 51 -2.16 -16.97 1.58
C ASN A 51 -1.94 -15.46 1.34
N LYS A 52 -2.99 -14.77 0.89
CA LYS A 52 -2.97 -13.30 0.65
C LYS A 52 -2.67 -12.45 1.90
N ASN A 53 -2.86 -13.01 3.09
CA ASN A 53 -2.57 -12.36 4.36
C ASN A 53 -1.14 -12.65 4.86
N ASN A 54 -0.42 -13.57 4.20
CA ASN A 54 0.96 -13.90 4.55
C ASN A 54 1.87 -12.72 4.20
N LYS A 55 2.65 -12.24 5.16
CA LYS A 55 3.67 -11.20 4.95
C LYS A 55 5.08 -11.76 4.83
N THR A 56 5.26 -13.04 5.16
CA THR A 56 6.48 -13.78 4.87
C THR A 56 6.41 -14.27 3.44
N ASP A 57 7.34 -13.81 2.61
CA ASP A 57 7.47 -14.29 1.23
C ASP A 57 8.35 -15.55 1.17
N VAL A 58 9.42 -15.60 1.98
CA VAL A 58 10.35 -16.73 2.09
C VAL A 58 10.55 -17.13 3.56
N LEU A 59 10.39 -18.42 3.84
CA LEU A 59 10.59 -19.01 5.15
C LEU A 59 11.82 -19.93 5.14
N ILE A 60 12.78 -19.63 6.01
CA ILE A 60 13.95 -20.48 6.28
C ILE A 60 13.76 -21.09 7.68
N THR A 61 13.58 -22.40 7.70
CA THR A 61 13.40 -23.16 8.95
C THR A 61 14.75 -23.61 9.47
N LEU A 62 15.04 -23.29 10.72
CA LEU A 62 16.31 -23.62 11.37
C LEU A 62 16.09 -24.61 12.51
N LYS A 63 17.06 -25.48 12.73
CA LYS A 63 17.02 -26.44 13.84
C LYS A 63 17.41 -25.74 15.15
N ASN A 64 16.61 -25.90 16.19
CA ASN A 64 16.86 -25.34 17.53
C ASN A 64 17.13 -23.82 17.52
N SER A 65 16.46 -23.09 16.63
CA SER A 65 16.63 -21.66 16.42
C SER A 65 15.31 -21.05 15.97
N VAL A 66 15.15 -19.74 16.16
CA VAL A 66 14.07 -18.99 15.51
C VAL A 66 14.23 -19.06 13.99
N ASN A 67 13.11 -19.20 13.28
CA ASN A 67 13.08 -19.22 11.81
C ASN A 67 13.36 -17.83 11.24
N ILE A 68 13.98 -17.76 10.06
CA ILE A 68 14.16 -16.51 9.33
C ILE A 68 12.96 -16.33 8.40
N LYS A 69 12.17 -15.27 8.62
CA LYS A 69 10.88 -15.03 7.96
C LYS A 69 10.97 -13.73 7.18
N ILE A 70 11.25 -13.85 5.89
CA ILE A 70 11.66 -12.74 5.03
C ILE A 70 10.45 -12.20 4.28
N SER A 71 10.16 -10.91 4.44
CA SER A 71 9.36 -10.11 3.51
C SER A 71 10.27 -9.57 2.41
N ALA A 72 10.17 -10.10 1.20
CA ALA A 72 11.03 -9.76 0.07
C ALA A 72 10.33 -8.79 -0.88
N LYS A 73 11.00 -7.70 -1.23
CA LYS A 73 10.46 -6.69 -2.14
C LYS A 73 11.55 -6.20 -3.09
N LEU A 74 11.16 -5.97 -4.35
CA LEU A 74 12.02 -5.26 -5.28
C LEU A 74 12.13 -3.80 -4.82
N SER A 75 13.33 -3.23 -4.84
CA SER A 75 13.52 -1.80 -4.52
C SER A 75 12.81 -0.87 -5.51
N SER A 76 12.43 -1.39 -6.69
CA SER A 76 11.62 -0.71 -7.69
C SER A 76 10.11 -0.91 -7.54
N ALA A 77 9.68 -1.78 -6.62
CA ALA A 77 8.27 -1.97 -6.30
C ALA A 77 7.85 -0.98 -5.22
N ASP A 78 6.72 -0.30 -5.41
CA ASP A 78 6.08 0.45 -4.35
C ASP A 78 5.67 -0.55 -3.24
N TYR A 79 6.22 -0.37 -2.03
CA TYR A 79 6.09 -1.28 -0.89
C TYR A 79 4.63 -1.53 -0.48
N PHE A 80 3.77 -0.56 -0.77
CA PHE A 80 2.35 -0.60 -0.51
C PHE A 80 1.62 -0.63 -1.86
N GLY A 81 0.67 -1.54 -2.03
CA GLY A 81 0.00 -1.76 -3.31
C GLY A 81 -0.53 -0.49 -3.98
N ASN A 82 -0.56 -0.48 -5.31
CA ASN A 82 -0.92 0.70 -6.12
C ASN A 82 -2.31 1.30 -5.81
N TRP A 83 -3.26 0.54 -5.27
CA TRP A 83 -4.60 1.03 -4.94
C TRP A 83 -5.15 0.26 -3.73
N TYR A 84 -5.74 0.98 -2.79
CA TYR A 84 -6.41 0.37 -1.65
C TYR A 84 -7.91 0.55 -1.76
N GLY A 85 -8.65 -0.57 -1.78
CA GLY A 85 -10.09 -0.56 -1.60
C GLY A 85 -10.44 -0.45 -0.11
N HIS A 86 -11.61 0.10 0.21
CA HIS A 86 -11.99 0.41 1.60
C HIS A 86 -11.91 -0.80 2.53
N VAL A 87 -12.37 -1.97 2.08
CA VAL A 87 -12.35 -3.21 2.87
C VAL A 87 -10.94 -3.62 3.25
N ARG A 88 -10.03 -3.64 2.27
CA ARG A 88 -8.62 -4.00 2.51
C ARG A 88 -7.94 -2.95 3.38
N PHE A 89 -8.25 -1.68 3.14
CA PHE A 89 -7.72 -0.60 3.96
C PHE A 89 -8.12 -0.77 5.43
N LEU A 90 -9.40 -1.02 5.72
CA LEU A 90 -9.85 -1.24 7.09
C LEU A 90 -9.20 -2.46 7.74
N GLN A 91 -8.97 -3.53 6.98
CA GLN A 91 -8.30 -4.73 7.48
C GLN A 91 -6.84 -4.46 7.85
N GLU A 92 -6.15 -3.59 7.11
CA GLU A 92 -4.73 -3.33 7.28
C GLU A 92 -4.42 -2.15 8.21
N PHE A 93 -5.27 -1.13 8.23
CA PHE A 93 -5.01 0.15 8.92
C PHE A 93 -6.07 0.53 9.95
N GLY A 94 -7.20 -0.17 9.99
CA GLY A 94 -8.32 0.16 10.89
C GLY A 94 -9.13 1.39 10.48
N SER A 95 -10.21 1.64 11.24
CA SER A 95 -11.16 2.73 10.99
C SER A 95 -10.59 4.11 11.28
N ASP A 96 -9.77 4.24 12.31
CA ASP A 96 -9.27 5.55 12.74
C ASP A 96 -8.35 6.16 11.69
N THR A 97 -7.46 5.34 11.14
CA THR A 97 -6.57 5.72 10.04
C THR A 97 -7.35 5.95 8.75
N PHE A 98 -8.42 5.19 8.50
CA PHE A 98 -9.32 5.46 7.38
C PHE A 98 -9.93 6.85 7.49
N ASN A 99 -10.48 7.20 8.66
CA ASN A 99 -11.11 8.50 8.91
C ASN A 99 -10.12 9.67 8.77
N LYS A 100 -8.89 9.52 9.29
CA LYS A 100 -7.81 10.50 9.09
C LYS A 100 -7.55 10.72 7.60
N LEU A 101 -7.41 9.64 6.85
CA LEU A 101 -7.09 9.71 5.43
C LEU A 101 -8.24 10.27 4.58
N THR A 102 -9.50 9.92 4.87
CA THR A 102 -10.64 10.50 4.16
C THR A 102 -10.78 12.00 4.44
N LYS A 103 -10.54 12.41 5.69
CA LYS A 103 -10.52 13.84 6.05
C LYS A 103 -9.42 14.56 5.27
N ASP A 104 -8.23 14.00 5.24
CA ASP A 104 -7.10 14.59 4.55
C ASP A 104 -7.31 14.72 3.04
N ALA A 105 -7.78 13.64 2.41
CA ALA A 105 -8.11 13.63 0.99
C ALA A 105 -9.22 14.64 0.66
N THR A 106 -10.16 14.86 1.58
CA THR A 106 -11.24 15.85 1.43
C THR A 106 -10.71 17.28 1.53
N ASP A 107 -9.91 17.57 2.55
CA ASP A 107 -9.27 18.89 2.73
C ASP A 107 -8.39 19.22 1.51
N TRP A 108 -7.62 18.22 1.04
CA TRP A 108 -6.83 18.34 -0.18
C TRP A 108 -7.68 18.55 -1.44
N ALA A 109 -8.77 17.80 -1.62
CA ALA A 109 -9.63 17.91 -2.81
C ALA A 109 -10.32 19.28 -2.93
N ASN A 110 -10.79 19.82 -1.81
CA ASN A 110 -11.39 21.15 -1.76
C ASN A 110 -10.38 22.27 -2.05
N TRP A 111 -9.11 22.08 -1.74
CA TRP A 111 -8.04 22.97 -2.19
C TRP A 111 -7.69 22.74 -3.67
N TRP A 112 -7.60 21.48 -4.11
CA TRP A 112 -7.13 21.12 -5.45
C TRP A 112 -8.11 21.52 -6.56
N ILE A 113 -9.41 21.52 -6.29
CA ILE A 113 -10.43 21.94 -7.28
C ILE A 113 -10.22 23.38 -7.75
N THR A 114 -9.63 24.25 -6.91
CA THR A 114 -9.33 25.64 -7.27
C THR A 114 -8.05 25.79 -8.10
N GLN A 115 -7.29 24.71 -8.29
CA GLN A 115 -5.96 24.70 -8.92
C GLN A 115 -5.91 23.87 -10.21
N THR A 116 -6.91 23.01 -10.45
CA THR A 116 -6.88 22.03 -11.54
C THR A 116 -7.61 22.53 -12.79
N ASP A 117 -7.12 22.11 -13.96
CA ASP A 117 -7.77 22.36 -15.26
C ASP A 117 -8.72 21.22 -15.67
N ALA A 118 -8.77 20.13 -14.91
CA ALA A 118 -9.58 18.95 -15.22
C ALA A 118 -10.68 18.70 -14.18
N PRO A 119 -11.93 18.43 -14.61
CA PRO A 119 -12.99 18.09 -13.67
C PRO A 119 -12.70 16.74 -13.00
N PHE A 120 -13.06 16.63 -11.72
CA PHE A 120 -13.02 15.37 -10.98
C PHE A 120 -14.16 15.31 -9.97
N VAL A 121 -14.61 14.09 -9.66
CA VAL A 121 -15.77 13.84 -8.78
C VAL A 121 -15.43 13.13 -7.48
N GLY A 122 -14.17 12.69 -7.36
CA GLY A 122 -13.64 12.04 -6.17
C GLY A 122 -12.15 11.78 -6.34
N VAL A 123 -11.51 11.41 -5.24
CA VAL A 123 -10.07 11.16 -5.18
C VAL A 123 -9.82 9.74 -4.73
N SER A 124 -9.12 8.95 -5.54
CA SER A 124 -8.56 7.67 -5.09
C SER A 124 -7.15 7.91 -4.54
N ILE A 125 -6.65 6.97 -3.74
CA ILE A 125 -5.28 7.01 -3.22
C ILE A 125 -4.42 5.90 -3.82
N CYS A 126 -3.13 6.19 -3.97
CA CYS A 126 -2.10 5.19 -4.17
C CYS A 126 -0.91 5.50 -3.27
N PHE A 127 -0.15 4.50 -2.87
CA PHE A 127 1.08 4.71 -2.12
C PHE A 127 2.28 4.47 -3.03
N GLY A 128 3.37 5.20 -2.80
CA GLY A 128 4.61 5.03 -3.56
C GLY A 128 5.50 6.25 -3.55
N LYS A 129 6.61 6.18 -4.29
CA LYS A 129 7.53 7.33 -4.43
C LYS A 129 6.90 8.39 -5.33
N ARG A 130 6.66 9.60 -4.79
CA ARG A 130 6.03 10.72 -5.51
C ARG A 130 6.61 12.06 -5.07
N SER A 131 6.38 13.09 -5.88
CA SER A 131 6.68 14.48 -5.56
C SER A 131 5.58 15.40 -6.08
N GLY A 132 5.56 16.65 -5.62
CA GLY A 132 4.60 17.67 -6.03
C GLY A 132 3.34 17.72 -5.16
N ASN A 133 2.38 18.53 -5.59
CA ASN A 133 1.21 18.92 -4.79
C ASN A 133 0.10 17.87 -4.70
N THR A 134 0.21 16.76 -5.44
CA THR A 134 -0.75 15.64 -5.41
C THR A 134 -0.27 14.52 -4.49
N ALA A 135 0.58 14.84 -3.51
CA ALA A 135 1.19 13.87 -2.62
C ALA A 135 1.33 14.42 -1.20
N ARG A 136 1.16 13.55 -0.21
CA ARG A 136 1.39 13.83 1.22
C ARG A 136 2.36 12.81 1.78
N LYS A 137 3.19 13.18 2.77
CA LYS A 137 4.11 12.20 3.36
C LYS A 137 3.31 11.15 4.11
N PHE A 138 3.76 9.91 4.04
CA PHE A 138 3.06 8.80 4.68
C PHE A 138 2.91 9.02 6.20
N LEU A 139 3.99 9.47 6.86
CA LEU A 139 4.02 9.74 8.30
C LEU A 139 3.18 10.95 8.74
N ASP A 140 2.63 11.75 7.81
CA ASP A 140 1.70 12.82 8.17
C ASP A 140 0.31 12.27 8.53
N ILE A 141 0.01 11.02 8.16
CA ILE A 141 -1.31 10.38 8.33
C ILE A 141 -1.21 9.08 9.12
N PHE A 142 -0.20 8.27 8.84
CA PHE A 142 0.01 6.96 9.43
C PHE A 142 1.04 7.02 10.55
N SER A 143 0.79 6.29 11.63
CA SER A 143 1.81 6.07 12.65
C SER A 143 2.84 5.05 12.18
N PRO A 144 4.10 5.12 12.65
CA PRO A 144 5.09 4.06 12.44
C PRO A 144 4.57 2.66 12.80
N GLU A 145 3.72 2.55 13.82
CA GLU A 145 3.08 1.31 14.26
C GLU A 145 2.09 0.74 13.24
N ASP A 146 1.28 1.61 12.62
CA ASP A 146 0.38 1.21 11.52
C ASP A 146 1.19 0.54 10.40
N ILE A 147 2.36 1.10 10.08
CA ILE A 147 3.22 0.60 9.02
C ILE A 147 3.87 -0.72 9.41
N LEU A 148 4.35 -0.82 10.65
CA LEU A 148 4.97 -2.03 11.17
C LEU A 148 4.03 -3.23 11.00
N SER A 149 2.75 -3.07 11.33
CA SER A 149 1.75 -4.14 11.22
C SER A 149 1.53 -4.64 9.79
N ILE A 150 1.67 -3.76 8.79
CA ILE A 150 1.47 -4.09 7.37
C ILE A 150 2.67 -4.82 6.79
N VAL A 151 3.85 -4.41 7.23
CA VAL A 151 5.12 -5.00 6.82
C VAL A 151 5.29 -6.37 7.46
N LYS A 152 5.02 -6.45 8.77
CA LYS A 152 5.26 -7.62 9.60
C LYS A 152 4.14 -8.64 9.47
N GLY A 153 2.88 -8.21 9.38
CA GLY A 153 1.70 -9.07 9.50
C GLY A 153 1.01 -8.87 10.85
N PHE A 154 -0.24 -9.34 10.94
CA PHE A 154 -1.12 -9.14 12.10
C PHE A 154 -1.21 -10.36 13.02
N GLU A 155 -0.65 -11.50 12.62
CA GLU A 155 -0.65 -12.70 13.43
C GLU A 155 0.48 -12.65 14.48
N SER A 156 0.46 -13.57 15.44
CA SER A 156 1.50 -13.68 16.47
C SER A 156 2.90 -13.78 15.85
N ASP A 157 3.91 -13.32 16.58
CA ASP A 157 5.31 -13.37 16.14
C ASP A 157 5.83 -14.78 15.86
N ASP A 158 5.19 -15.82 16.39
CA ASP A 158 5.51 -17.22 16.10
C ASP A 158 4.86 -17.75 14.81
N SER A 159 3.88 -17.02 14.24
CA SER A 159 3.23 -17.42 12.99
C SER A 159 4.19 -17.28 11.81
N ASP A 160 4.18 -18.27 10.92
CA ASP A 160 4.85 -18.20 9.62
C ASP A 160 4.28 -17.07 8.76
N ALA A 161 3.05 -16.62 9.01
CA ALA A 161 2.44 -15.50 8.31
C ALA A 161 3.05 -14.14 8.67
N THR A 162 3.78 -14.07 9.80
CA THR A 162 4.37 -12.84 10.34
C THR A 162 5.87 -12.80 10.06
N ALA A 163 6.31 -11.87 9.21
CA ALA A 163 7.73 -11.68 8.87
C ALA A 163 8.52 -11.12 10.07
N ASN A 164 9.82 -11.41 10.15
CA ASN A 164 10.71 -10.81 11.15
C ASN A 164 11.85 -9.97 10.53
N CYS A 165 12.04 -10.07 9.23
CA CYS A 165 13.01 -9.25 8.50
C CYS A 165 12.54 -8.93 7.08
N MET A 166 13.14 -7.90 6.49
CA MET A 166 12.91 -7.46 5.12
C MET A 166 14.14 -7.71 4.26
N TYR A 167 13.91 -8.06 3.01
CA TYR A 167 14.92 -8.00 1.96
C TYR A 167 14.45 -7.03 0.86
N ILE A 168 15.10 -5.88 0.74
CA ILE A 168 14.74 -4.84 -0.24
C ILE A 168 15.91 -4.64 -1.20
N SER A 169 15.78 -5.14 -2.43
CA SER A 169 16.87 -5.09 -3.43
C SER A 169 16.35 -5.12 -4.86
N SER A 170 17.12 -4.58 -5.80
CA SER A 170 16.85 -4.75 -7.25
C SER A 170 17.49 -6.01 -7.83
N LYS A 171 18.31 -6.72 -7.05
CA LYS A 171 19.08 -7.90 -7.46
C LYS A 171 18.87 -9.04 -6.45
N SER A 172 18.94 -10.27 -6.95
CA SER A 172 18.98 -11.45 -6.09
C SER A 172 20.34 -11.55 -5.38
N PRO A 173 20.37 -12.05 -4.14
CA PRO A 173 21.62 -12.32 -3.45
C PRO A 173 22.41 -13.42 -4.17
N THR A 174 23.74 -13.36 -4.10
CA THR A 174 24.64 -14.34 -4.75
C THR A 174 25.25 -15.33 -3.76
N SER A 175 25.16 -15.07 -2.46
CA SER A 175 25.63 -15.95 -1.39
C SER A 175 24.76 -15.83 -0.14
N LEU A 176 24.77 -16.87 0.71
CA LEU A 176 24.04 -16.84 1.98
C LEU A 176 24.54 -15.72 2.91
N GLY A 177 25.85 -15.46 2.95
CA GLY A 177 26.42 -14.37 3.75
C GLY A 177 25.94 -12.99 3.28
N GLU A 178 25.90 -12.77 1.96
CA GLU A 178 25.35 -11.54 1.38
C GLU A 178 23.86 -11.38 1.71
N LEU A 179 23.06 -12.45 1.59
CA LEU A 179 21.65 -12.43 1.95
C LEU A 179 21.47 -11.98 3.40
N LEU A 180 22.11 -12.65 4.36
CA LEU A 180 21.92 -12.36 5.78
C LEU A 180 22.39 -10.97 6.18
N ASN A 181 23.48 -10.47 5.61
CA ASN A 181 23.98 -9.12 5.89
C ASN A 181 23.09 -8.01 5.31
N ASN A 182 22.33 -8.31 4.25
CA ASN A 182 21.42 -7.37 3.61
C ASN A 182 19.97 -7.48 4.13
N LEU A 183 19.68 -8.42 5.04
CA LEU A 183 18.41 -8.47 5.74
C LEU A 183 18.34 -7.32 6.74
N LEU A 184 17.19 -6.64 6.76
CA LEU A 184 16.90 -5.58 7.70
C LEU A 184 15.87 -6.07 8.73
N PRO A 185 16.05 -5.80 10.02
CA PRO A 185 15.05 -6.15 11.02
C PRO A 185 13.77 -5.31 10.82
N ILE A 186 12.60 -5.89 11.09
CA ILE A 186 11.34 -5.12 11.06
C ILE A 186 11.18 -4.38 12.40
N THR A 187 11.81 -3.21 12.50
CA THR A 187 11.72 -2.29 13.66
C THR A 187 11.18 -0.92 13.23
N LEU A 188 10.68 -0.13 14.18
CA LEU A 188 10.20 1.24 13.91
C LEU A 188 11.27 2.07 13.19
N GLU A 189 12.51 2.06 13.67
CA GLU A 189 13.63 2.79 13.06
C GLU A 189 13.88 2.38 11.60
N THR A 190 13.91 1.06 11.33
CA THR A 190 14.13 0.56 9.97
C THR A 190 12.95 0.92 9.06
N ILE A 191 11.73 0.84 9.59
CA ILE A 191 10.52 1.21 8.87
C ILE A 191 10.55 2.70 8.53
N GLU A 192 10.87 3.59 9.47
CA GLU A 192 10.96 5.03 9.21
C GLU A 192 11.98 5.35 8.11
N GLN A 193 13.14 4.68 8.11
CA GLN A 193 14.16 4.85 7.07
C GLN A 193 13.66 4.38 5.69
N VAL A 194 12.99 3.23 5.62
CA VAL A 194 12.44 2.69 4.37
C VAL A 194 11.25 3.52 3.88
N VAL A 195 10.41 4.01 4.80
CA VAL A 195 9.20 4.80 4.53
C VAL A 195 9.51 6.25 4.19
N GLY A 196 10.65 6.80 4.58
CA GLY A 196 10.93 8.24 4.47
C GLY A 196 10.69 8.85 3.08
N GLU A 197 10.78 8.05 2.00
CA GLU A 197 10.49 8.47 0.62
C GLU A 197 9.08 8.11 0.11
N PHE A 198 8.28 7.40 0.90
CA PHE A 198 6.92 6.99 0.55
C PHE A 198 5.93 8.11 0.79
N MET A 199 5.08 8.30 -0.21
CA MET A 199 4.05 9.31 -0.22
C MET A 199 2.68 8.64 -0.45
N ILE A 200 1.66 9.27 0.10
CA ILE A 200 0.26 9.08 -0.24
C ILE A 200 -0.02 9.96 -1.44
N ALA A 201 -0.24 9.37 -2.60
CA ALA A 201 -0.62 10.12 -3.80
C ALA A 201 -2.14 10.22 -3.91
N TYR A 202 -2.61 11.46 -3.98
CA TYR A 202 -3.99 11.80 -4.30
C TYR A 202 -4.19 11.76 -5.81
N ARG A 203 -5.17 10.96 -6.25
CA ARG A 203 -5.48 10.73 -7.66
C ARG A 203 -6.91 11.20 -7.93
N PRO A 204 -7.10 12.48 -8.31
CA PRO A 204 -8.37 12.98 -8.82
C PRO A 204 -8.82 12.11 -9.99
N ILE A 205 -10.04 11.60 -9.92
CA ILE A 205 -10.59 10.80 -11.01
C ILE A 205 -11.27 11.74 -11.98
N ASN A 206 -10.71 11.88 -13.18
CA ASN A 206 -11.34 12.60 -14.28
C ASN A 206 -12.24 11.65 -15.08
N PRO A 207 -13.57 11.73 -14.97
CA PRO A 207 -14.49 10.80 -15.64
C PRO A 207 -14.43 10.87 -17.17
N ILE A 208 -13.96 12.00 -17.72
CA ILE A 208 -13.89 12.25 -19.16
C ILE A 208 -12.72 11.47 -19.79
N THR A 209 -11.62 11.29 -19.05
CA THR A 209 -10.39 10.67 -19.57
C THR A 209 -10.09 9.30 -18.96
N GLU A 210 -10.62 9.01 -17.78
CA GLU A 210 -10.53 7.71 -17.11
C GLU A 210 -11.77 6.87 -17.36
N GLY A 211 -11.56 5.65 -17.87
CA GLY A 211 -12.65 4.68 -18.04
C GLY A 211 -13.07 4.04 -16.72
N THR A 212 -14.12 3.22 -16.78
CA THR A 212 -14.66 2.53 -15.61
C THR A 212 -13.59 1.66 -14.94
N ASN A 213 -13.26 1.99 -13.69
CA ASN A 213 -12.44 1.15 -12.83
C ASN A 213 -13.18 0.83 -11.53
N ARG A 214 -14.07 -0.19 -11.59
CA ARG A 214 -14.95 -0.60 -10.48
C ARG A 214 -14.19 -0.97 -9.21
N GLY A 215 -12.92 -1.36 -9.31
CA GLY A 215 -12.07 -1.74 -8.19
C GLY A 215 -11.38 -0.57 -7.46
N LYS A 216 -11.38 0.64 -8.04
CA LYS A 216 -10.81 1.83 -7.39
C LYS A 216 -11.86 2.53 -6.55
N ASN A 217 -11.68 2.49 -5.23
CA ASN A 217 -12.52 3.27 -4.32
C ASN A 217 -12.02 4.72 -4.18
N VAL A 218 -12.92 5.62 -3.80
CA VAL A 218 -12.60 7.03 -3.54
C VAL A 218 -12.59 7.30 -2.03
N TYR A 219 -11.70 8.17 -1.58
CA TYR A 219 -11.55 8.57 -0.17
C TYR A 219 -12.17 9.94 0.11
N THR A 220 -12.75 10.56 -0.92
CA THR A 220 -13.58 11.77 -0.85
C THR A 220 -14.49 11.80 -2.07
N GLN A 221 -15.66 12.44 -1.95
CA GLN A 221 -16.64 12.56 -3.02
C GLN A 221 -17.14 13.99 -3.16
N PHE A 222 -17.42 14.41 -4.39
CA PHE A 222 -18.12 15.66 -4.65
C PHE A 222 -19.60 15.54 -4.27
N VAL A 223 -20.11 16.51 -3.51
CA VAL A 223 -21.51 16.61 -3.09
C VAL A 223 -22.04 17.99 -3.47
N PRO A 224 -23.04 18.08 -4.37
CA PRO A 224 -23.66 19.35 -4.72
C PRO A 224 -24.41 19.96 -3.53
N TYR A 225 -24.44 21.29 -3.45
CA TYR A 225 -25.22 22.00 -2.43
C TYR A 225 -26.72 21.80 -2.64
N ASN A 226 -27.17 21.80 -3.91
CA ASN A 226 -28.57 21.71 -4.28
C ASN A 226 -28.73 20.91 -5.58
N LYS A 227 -29.92 20.35 -5.78
CA LYS A 227 -30.37 19.83 -7.08
C LYS A 227 -30.59 20.98 -8.05
N LEU A 228 -30.19 20.81 -9.30
CA LEU A 228 -30.48 21.77 -10.38
C LEU A 228 -31.89 21.57 -10.94
N ASP A 229 -32.55 22.65 -11.36
CA ASP A 229 -33.91 22.56 -11.93
C ASP A 229 -33.95 21.75 -13.23
N ASN A 230 -32.89 21.84 -14.03
CA ASN A 230 -32.77 21.15 -15.31
C ASN A 230 -31.42 20.43 -15.39
N PRO A 231 -31.33 19.29 -16.12
CA PRO A 231 -30.07 18.62 -16.39
C PRO A 231 -29.03 19.54 -17.04
N ILE A 232 -27.89 19.74 -16.39
CA ILE A 232 -26.75 20.51 -16.93
C ILE A 232 -25.56 19.59 -17.15
N LYS A 233 -24.95 19.71 -18.33
CA LYS A 233 -23.71 19.02 -18.67
C LYS A 233 -22.50 19.82 -18.16
N ILE A 234 -21.70 19.23 -17.29
CA ILE A 234 -20.54 19.85 -16.67
C ILE A 234 -19.25 19.26 -17.25
N ILE A 235 -18.35 20.13 -17.72
CA ILE A 235 -17.05 19.73 -18.28
C ILE A 235 -15.88 20.50 -17.71
N SER A 236 -16.13 21.59 -16.97
CA SER A 236 -15.09 22.39 -16.33
C SER A 236 -15.01 22.12 -14.83
N PRO A 237 -13.81 22.06 -14.23
CA PRO A 237 -13.66 22.01 -12.77
C PRO A 237 -14.26 23.25 -12.08
N LYS A 238 -14.24 24.41 -12.75
CA LYS A 238 -14.76 25.67 -12.19
C LYS A 238 -16.27 25.63 -11.99
N GLU A 239 -16.99 24.92 -12.86
CA GLU A 239 -18.41 24.66 -12.68
C GLU A 239 -18.65 23.75 -11.46
N ILE A 240 -17.87 22.67 -11.32
CA ILE A 240 -17.93 21.76 -10.15
C ILE A 240 -17.72 22.54 -8.85
N GLU A 241 -16.69 23.38 -8.78
CA GLU A 241 -16.37 24.22 -7.61
C GLU A 241 -17.56 25.07 -7.14
N THR A 242 -18.33 25.63 -8.07
CA THR A 242 -19.48 26.48 -7.73
C THR A 242 -20.73 25.71 -7.29
N LEU A 243 -20.82 24.42 -7.65
CA LEU A 243 -22.03 23.61 -7.47
C LEU A 243 -22.04 22.85 -6.15
N GLY A 244 -20.90 22.72 -5.47
CA GLY A 244 -20.78 21.90 -4.28
C GLY A 244 -19.40 21.93 -3.65
N GLU A 245 -19.11 20.90 -2.87
CA GLU A 245 -17.83 20.71 -2.20
C GLU A 245 -17.53 19.21 -2.07
N PHE A 246 -16.27 18.90 -1.79
CA PHE A 246 -15.87 17.54 -1.45
C PHE A 246 -16.18 17.23 0.01
N LYS A 247 -16.69 16.02 0.26
CA LYS A 247 -17.02 15.51 1.59
C LYS A 247 -16.33 14.16 1.86
N VAL A 248 -16.09 13.90 3.14
CA VAL A 248 -15.63 12.60 3.64
C VAL A 248 -16.60 11.49 3.25
N VAL A 249 -16.09 10.27 3.19
CA VAL A 249 -16.84 9.09 2.75
C VAL A 249 -16.76 8.00 3.79
N GLU A 250 -17.78 7.15 3.81
CA GLU A 250 -17.78 5.92 4.59
C GLU A 250 -17.06 4.79 3.84
N PRO A 251 -16.54 3.77 4.55
CA PRO A 251 -15.82 2.64 3.96
C PRO A 251 -16.74 1.62 3.23
N ASN A 252 -17.70 2.10 2.45
CA ASN A 252 -18.77 1.33 1.81
C ASN A 252 -18.47 0.93 0.35
N ARG A 253 -17.18 0.91 -0.03
CA ARG A 253 -16.72 0.65 -1.41
C ARG A 253 -17.20 1.70 -2.44
N LEU A 254 -17.45 2.94 -2.03
CA LEU A 254 -17.77 4.04 -2.94
C LEU A 254 -16.71 4.15 -4.05
N ASN A 255 -17.14 4.46 -5.27
CA ASN A 255 -16.28 4.70 -6.43
C ASN A 255 -16.89 5.81 -7.29
N HIS A 256 -16.14 6.31 -8.28
CA HIS A 256 -16.59 7.42 -9.13
C HIS A 256 -17.89 7.13 -9.89
N ASN A 257 -18.19 5.88 -10.27
CA ASN A 257 -19.44 5.58 -10.98
C ASN A 257 -20.66 5.79 -10.09
N HIS A 258 -20.60 5.34 -8.83
CA HIS A 258 -21.67 5.61 -7.87
C HIS A 258 -21.92 7.11 -7.71
N ILE A 259 -20.85 7.91 -7.69
CA ILE A 259 -20.95 9.37 -7.59
C ILE A 259 -21.61 9.94 -8.86
N LEU A 260 -21.16 9.53 -10.04
CA LEU A 260 -21.70 10.00 -11.32
C LEU A 260 -23.18 9.63 -11.49
N ASP A 261 -23.56 8.40 -11.14
CA ASP A 261 -24.95 7.94 -11.17
C ASP A 261 -25.83 8.77 -10.23
N LYS A 262 -25.32 9.10 -9.04
CA LYS A 262 -26.01 9.96 -8.07
C LYS A 262 -26.16 11.39 -8.58
N LEU A 263 -25.09 11.99 -9.11
CA LEU A 263 -25.12 13.35 -9.67
C LEU A 263 -26.16 13.48 -10.79
N GLU A 264 -26.23 12.49 -11.66
CA GLU A 264 -27.17 12.48 -12.78
C GLU A 264 -28.62 12.29 -12.32
N SER A 265 -28.88 11.29 -11.47
CA SER A 265 -30.24 10.92 -11.08
C SER A 265 -30.86 11.81 -9.99
N GLU A 266 -30.04 12.28 -9.05
CA GLU A 266 -30.54 13.04 -7.88
C GLU A 266 -30.35 14.55 -8.04
N TYR A 267 -29.31 14.99 -8.75
CA TYR A 267 -28.91 16.41 -8.77
C TYR A 267 -29.04 17.09 -10.14
N ASN A 268 -29.45 16.37 -11.19
CA ASN A 268 -29.51 16.89 -12.56
C ASN A 268 -28.13 17.41 -13.06
N ILE A 269 -27.04 16.77 -12.62
CA ILE A 269 -25.67 17.11 -13.03
C ILE A 269 -25.10 15.96 -13.87
N LEU A 270 -24.84 16.22 -15.14
CA LEU A 270 -24.29 15.25 -16.08
C LEU A 270 -22.81 15.55 -16.33
N ILE A 271 -21.92 14.67 -15.85
CA ILE A 271 -20.49 14.72 -16.18
C ILE A 271 -20.19 13.63 -17.22
N PRO A 272 -19.61 13.98 -18.39
CA PRO A 272 -19.31 13.00 -19.43
C PRO A 272 -18.38 11.90 -18.94
N ARG A 273 -18.69 10.67 -19.35
CA ARG A 273 -17.88 9.48 -19.05
C ARG A 273 -17.12 9.04 -20.29
N LYS A 274 -15.88 8.62 -20.12
CA LYS A 274 -15.15 7.89 -21.17
C LYS A 274 -15.88 6.58 -21.45
N LYS A 275 -16.27 6.39 -22.71
CA LYS A 275 -16.85 5.13 -23.20
C LYS A 275 -15.78 4.05 -23.31
#